data_AF-A0A059EXX4-F1
#
_entry.id   AF-A0A059EXX4-F1
#
_cell.length_a   1.000
_cell.length_b   1.000
_cell.length_c   1.000
_cell.angle_alpha   90.00
_cell.angle_beta   90.00
_cell.angle_gamma   90.00
#
_symmetry.space_group_name_H-M   'P 1'
#
loop_
_entity.id
_entity.type
_entity.pdbx_description
1 polymer ?
#
loop_
_entity_poly.entity_id
_entity_poly.type
_entity_poly.pdbx_seq_one_letter_code
_entity_poly.pdbx_strand_id
1 'polypeptide(L)'
;MISEKEYEIDEICLKIIKDHLSYKAYPETYKELADEDTLELEDILFRQKIIKLILNKECLVALDLVEEEELRKLLIKQSFVELVQKNETDKALALGTEYLNKYDNDDIFSVIGYSDLQDIKIKHFFDENASIDLSEKINESLFENKKKRNASLLMIAWFHYKSIQSFLHK
;
A
#
# COMPACT_ATOMS: atom_id res chain seq x y z
N MET A 1 -37.45 2.46 -21.29
CA MET A 1 -36.43 3.41 -21.79
C MET A 1 -35.90 4.14 -20.59
N ILE A 2 -34.60 4.01 -20.32
CA ILE A 2 -33.90 4.81 -19.30
C ILE A 2 -33.88 6.25 -19.80
N SER A 3 -34.12 7.22 -18.92
CA SER A 3 -34.03 8.64 -19.28
C SER A 3 -32.57 9.06 -19.49
N GLU A 4 -32.32 10.08 -20.31
CA GLU A 4 -30.96 10.60 -20.57
C GLU A 4 -30.21 10.95 -19.28
N LYS A 5 -30.93 11.50 -18.28
CA LYS A 5 -30.37 11.81 -16.96
C LYS A 5 -29.98 10.58 -16.13
N GLU A 6 -30.79 9.52 -16.18
CA GLU A 6 -30.48 8.27 -15.49
C GLU A 6 -29.25 7.61 -16.12
N TYR A 7 -29.12 7.67 -17.44
CA TYR A 7 -27.95 7.17 -18.16
C TYR A 7 -26.66 7.92 -17.76
N GLU A 8 -26.70 9.25 -17.65
CA GLU A 8 -25.56 10.05 -17.17
C GLU A 8 -25.14 9.71 -15.73
N ILE A 9 -26.12 9.47 -14.85
CA ILE A 9 -25.84 9.08 -13.45
C ILE A 9 -25.15 7.72 -13.40
N ASP A 10 -25.63 6.75 -14.20
CA ASP A 10 -25.06 5.41 -14.25
C ASP A 10 -23.60 5.43 -14.75
N GLU A 11 -23.29 6.24 -15.77
CA GLU A 11 -21.92 6.42 -16.26
C GLU A 11 -20.99 7.03 -15.20
N ILE A 12 -21.46 8.04 -14.47
CA ILE A 12 -20.70 8.66 -13.37
C ILE A 12 -20.45 7.65 -12.25
N CYS A 13 -21.48 6.89 -11.86
CA CYS A 13 -21.37 5.87 -10.82
C CYS A 13 -20.37 4.78 -11.23
N LEU A 14 -20.43 4.30 -12.47
CA LEU A 14 -19.49 3.30 -12.98
C LEU A 14 -18.05 3.82 -12.96
N LYS A 15 -17.84 5.08 -13.35
CA LYS A 15 -16.52 5.72 -13.29
C LYS A 15 -15.99 5.80 -11.85
N ILE A 16 -16.83 6.17 -10.89
CA ILE A 16 -16.46 6.24 -9.47
C ILE A 16 -16.10 4.84 -8.92
N ILE A 17 -16.88 3.82 -9.27
CA ILE A 17 -16.65 2.44 -8.85
C ILE A 17 -15.32 1.91 -9.43
N LYS A 18 -15.12 2.04 -10.74
CA LYS A 18 -13.88 1.65 -11.42
C LYS A 18 -12.67 2.32 -10.78
N ASP A 19 -12.78 3.61 -10.52
CA ASP A 19 -11.72 4.37 -9.86
C ASP A 19 -11.38 3.85 -8.46
N HIS A 20 -12.41 3.52 -7.67
CA HIS A 20 -12.21 2.99 -6.33
C HIS A 20 -11.59 1.59 -6.34
N LEU A 21 -11.98 0.73 -7.28
CA LEU A 21 -11.38 -0.58 -7.49
C LEU A 21 -9.92 -0.47 -7.92
N SER A 22 -9.60 0.50 -8.78
CA SER A 22 -8.22 0.82 -9.12
C SER A 22 -7.44 1.27 -7.90
N TYR A 23 -7.97 2.22 -7.12
CA TYR A 23 -7.33 2.69 -5.89
C TYR A 23 -7.05 1.56 -4.89
N LYS A 24 -8.00 0.64 -4.69
CA LYS A 24 -7.84 -0.53 -3.81
C LYS A 24 -7.05 -1.69 -4.42
N ALA A 25 -6.59 -1.56 -5.67
CA ALA A 25 -5.86 -2.59 -6.41
C ALA A 25 -6.63 -3.93 -6.53
N TYR A 26 -7.90 -3.90 -6.89
CA TYR A 26 -8.74 -5.11 -7.06
C TYR A 26 -8.87 -5.51 -8.56
N PRO A 27 -7.91 -6.27 -9.13
CA PRO A 27 -7.86 -6.53 -10.58
C PRO A 27 -9.04 -7.34 -11.10
N GLU A 28 -9.47 -8.37 -10.38
CA GLU A 28 -10.53 -9.27 -10.87
C GLU A 28 -11.86 -8.53 -11.01
N THR A 29 -12.27 -7.82 -9.96
CA THR A 29 -13.51 -7.02 -9.98
C THR A 29 -13.40 -5.83 -10.94
N TYR A 30 -12.21 -5.21 -11.07
CA TYR A 30 -11.99 -4.15 -12.06
C TYR A 30 -12.19 -4.67 -13.48
N LYS A 31 -11.61 -5.83 -13.79
CA LYS A 31 -11.68 -6.48 -15.11
C LYS A 31 -13.10 -6.88 -15.50
N GLU A 32 -13.91 -7.32 -14.55
CA GLU A 32 -15.33 -7.64 -14.81
C GLU A 32 -16.15 -6.41 -15.20
N LEU A 33 -15.73 -5.21 -14.78
CA LEU A 33 -16.47 -3.96 -15.01
C LEU A 33 -15.90 -3.11 -16.15
N ALA A 34 -14.62 -3.29 -16.51
CA ALA A 34 -13.92 -2.49 -17.51
C ALA A 34 -13.71 -3.26 -18.82
N ASP A 35 -14.24 -2.73 -19.91
CA ASP A 35 -13.87 -3.14 -21.27
C ASP A 35 -12.40 -2.76 -21.51
N GLU A 36 -11.50 -3.73 -21.31
CA GLU A 36 -10.10 -3.78 -21.79
C GLU A 36 -9.23 -2.51 -21.69
N ASP A 37 -9.31 -1.73 -20.60
CA ASP A 37 -8.23 -0.75 -20.31
C ASP A 37 -7.00 -1.51 -19.78
N THR A 38 -6.15 -1.92 -20.72
CA THR A 38 -4.97 -2.76 -20.45
C THR A 38 -3.95 -2.07 -19.56
N LEU A 39 -3.74 -0.75 -19.72
CA LEU A 39 -2.73 -0.01 -18.97
C LEU A 39 -3.13 0.21 -17.51
N GLU A 40 -4.40 0.51 -17.26
CA GLU A 40 -4.89 0.64 -15.89
C GLU A 40 -4.86 -0.72 -15.18
N LEU A 41 -5.26 -1.78 -15.87
CA LEU A 41 -5.23 -3.13 -15.32
C LEU A 41 -3.80 -3.60 -15.01
N GLU A 42 -2.82 -3.28 -15.86
CA GLU A 42 -1.40 -3.56 -15.60
C GLU A 42 -0.89 -2.87 -14.33
N ASP A 43 -1.23 -1.59 -14.14
CA ASP A 43 -0.89 -0.85 -12.92
C ASP A 43 -1.53 -1.47 -11.66
N ILE A 44 -2.81 -1.83 -11.75
CA ILE A 44 -3.54 -2.52 -10.68
C ILE A 44 -2.88 -3.86 -10.35
N LEU A 45 -2.54 -4.66 -11.36
CA LEU A 45 -1.87 -5.96 -11.18
C LEU A 45 -0.49 -5.81 -10.55
N PHE A 46 0.27 -4.80 -10.96
CA PHE A 46 1.57 -4.47 -10.38
C PHE A 46 1.46 -4.12 -8.90
N ARG A 47 0.56 -3.20 -8.54
CA ARG A 47 0.32 -2.83 -7.13
C ARG A 47 -0.20 -4.02 -6.32
N GLN A 48 -1.10 -4.82 -6.87
CA GLN A 48 -1.62 -6.02 -6.22
C GLN A 48 -0.53 -7.09 -6.00
N LYS A 49 0.44 -7.20 -6.91
CA LYS A 49 1.63 -8.06 -6.72
C LYS A 49 2.44 -7.60 -5.52
N ILE A 50 2.72 -6.30 -5.40
CA ILE A 50 3.48 -5.74 -4.26
C ILE A 50 2.74 -5.98 -2.94
N ILE A 51 1.43 -5.71 -2.89
CA ILE A 51 0.59 -5.99 -1.70
C ILE A 51 0.74 -7.45 -1.28
N LYS A 52 0.59 -8.40 -2.21
CA LYS A 52 0.73 -9.83 -1.92
C LYS A 52 2.12 -10.21 -1.38
N LEU A 53 3.18 -9.66 -1.97
CA LEU A 53 4.55 -9.90 -1.49
C LEU A 53 4.73 -9.42 -0.04
N ILE A 54 4.22 -8.23 0.30
CA ILE A 54 4.29 -7.68 1.66
C ILE A 54 3.52 -8.57 2.64
N LEU A 55 2.28 -8.93 2.31
CA LEU A 55 1.44 -9.77 3.16
C LEU A 55 2.01 -11.17 3.36
N ASN A 56 2.76 -11.69 2.37
CA ASN A 56 3.42 -13.00 2.44
C ASN A 56 4.81 -12.95 3.11
N LYS A 57 5.22 -11.82 3.67
CA LYS A 57 6.56 -11.61 4.25
C LYS A 57 7.69 -11.83 3.24
N GLU A 58 7.52 -11.31 2.04
CA GLU A 58 8.48 -11.34 0.94
C GLU A 58 8.90 -9.91 0.56
N CYS A 59 9.10 -9.03 1.56
CA CYS A 59 9.39 -7.60 1.31
C CYS A 59 10.70 -7.36 0.55
N LEU A 60 11.69 -8.27 0.63
CA LEU A 60 12.90 -8.19 -0.19
C LEU A 60 12.59 -8.28 -1.69
N VAL A 61 11.64 -9.14 -2.06
CA VAL A 61 11.22 -9.27 -3.47
C VAL A 61 10.43 -8.04 -3.90
N ALA A 62 9.59 -7.50 -3.00
CA ALA A 62 8.88 -6.25 -3.26
C ALA A 62 9.86 -5.06 -3.42
N LEU A 63 10.95 -5.04 -2.65
CA LEU A 63 11.99 -4.01 -2.71
C LEU A 63 12.63 -3.94 -4.11
N ASP A 64 12.84 -5.06 -4.78
CA ASP A 64 13.40 -5.08 -6.13
C ASP A 64 12.45 -4.53 -7.20
N LEU A 65 11.15 -4.43 -6.91
CA LEU A 65 10.13 -3.95 -7.83
C LEU A 65 9.80 -2.46 -7.65
N VAL A 66 10.13 -1.87 -6.50
CA VAL A 66 9.79 -0.48 -6.17
C VAL A 66 11.00 0.41 -6.36
N GLU A 67 10.87 1.42 -7.23
CA GLU A 67 11.94 2.37 -7.53
C GLU A 67 11.96 3.57 -6.57
N GLU A 68 10.82 3.90 -5.97
CA GLU A 68 10.66 5.09 -5.13
C GLU A 68 11.39 4.96 -3.80
N GLU A 69 12.39 5.81 -3.59
CA GLU A 69 13.31 5.73 -2.46
C GLU A 69 12.61 5.70 -1.09
N GLU A 70 11.58 6.54 -0.89
CA GLU A 70 10.85 6.57 0.39
C GLU A 70 10.08 5.28 0.66
N LEU A 71 9.53 4.63 -0.38
CA LEU A 71 8.88 3.33 -0.25
C LEU A 71 9.90 2.21 -0.07
N ARG A 72 11.03 2.29 -0.76
CA ARG A 72 12.16 1.37 -0.58
C ARG A 72 12.66 1.38 0.86
N LYS A 73 12.77 2.56 1.51
CA LYS A 73 13.14 2.66 2.93
C LYS A 73 12.18 1.88 3.83
N LEU A 74 10.87 1.98 3.58
CA LEU A 74 9.88 1.24 4.35
C LEU A 74 10.01 -0.27 4.13
N LEU A 75 10.21 -0.70 2.88
CA LEU A 75 10.41 -2.10 2.52
C LEU A 75 11.71 -2.68 3.09
N ILE A 76 12.81 -1.92 3.14
CA ILE A 76 14.07 -2.36 3.75
C ILE A 76 13.87 -2.63 5.25
N LYS A 77 13.21 -1.69 5.95
CA LYS A 77 12.90 -1.84 7.38
C LYS A 77 12.07 -3.09 7.65
N GLN A 78 11.00 -3.30 6.87
CA GLN A 78 10.17 -4.49 7.02
C GLN A 78 10.91 -5.78 6.63
N SER A 79 11.70 -5.74 5.55
CA SER A 79 12.53 -6.87 5.12
C SER A 79 13.52 -7.28 6.22
N PHE A 80 14.12 -6.31 6.90
CA PHE A 80 15.01 -6.58 8.04
C PHE A 80 14.28 -7.35 9.15
N VAL A 81 13.11 -6.86 9.56
CA VAL A 81 12.26 -7.52 10.57
C VAL A 81 11.91 -8.94 10.14
N GLU A 82 11.52 -9.14 8.89
CA GLU A 82 11.18 -10.46 8.32
C GLU A 82 12.37 -11.42 8.33
N LEU A 83 13.58 -10.94 8.01
CA LEU A 83 14.80 -11.75 8.05
C LEU A 83 15.15 -12.15 9.49
N VAL A 84 15.01 -11.24 10.46
CA VAL A 84 15.19 -11.55 11.88
C VAL A 84 14.18 -12.62 12.33
N GLN A 85 12.91 -12.51 11.95
CA GLN A 85 11.89 -13.53 12.24
C GLN A 85 12.22 -14.90 11.63
N LYS A 86 12.83 -14.92 10.43
CA LYS A 86 13.25 -16.14 9.73
C LYS A 86 14.60 -16.69 10.22
N ASN A 87 15.22 -16.04 11.21
CA ASN A 87 16.55 -16.39 11.73
C ASN A 87 17.66 -16.31 10.66
N GLU A 88 17.48 -15.44 9.65
CA GLU A 88 18.46 -15.16 8.58
C GLU A 88 19.36 -13.98 8.97
N THR A 89 20.02 -14.09 10.13
CA THR A 89 20.76 -13.01 10.81
C THR A 89 21.83 -12.36 9.93
N ASP A 90 22.59 -13.14 9.17
CA ASP A 90 23.66 -12.59 8.32
C ASP A 90 23.10 -11.66 7.22
N LYS A 91 21.96 -12.04 6.61
CA LYS A 91 21.29 -11.20 5.61
C LYS A 91 20.67 -9.97 6.26
N ALA A 92 20.08 -10.12 7.44
CA ALA A 92 19.53 -8.99 8.19
C ALA A 92 20.64 -7.97 8.53
N LEU A 93 21.80 -8.44 9.00
CA LEU A 93 22.96 -7.58 9.27
C LEU A 93 23.46 -6.86 8.02
N ALA A 94 23.58 -7.57 6.90
CA ALA A 94 23.99 -6.97 5.63
C ALA A 94 23.02 -5.86 5.21
N LEU A 95 21.72 -6.14 5.23
CA LEU A 95 20.67 -5.20 4.86
C LEU A 95 20.61 -3.97 5.80
N GLY A 96 20.71 -4.20 7.11
CA GLY A 96 20.74 -3.11 8.10
C GLY A 96 21.98 -2.24 7.96
N THR A 97 23.14 -2.84 7.70
CA THR A 97 24.39 -2.11 7.46
C THR A 97 24.30 -1.26 6.20
N GLU A 98 23.74 -1.79 5.12
CA GLU A 98 23.51 -1.03 3.89
C GLU A 98 22.60 0.18 4.16
N TYR A 99 21.51 -0.01 4.90
CA TYR A 99 20.60 1.08 5.26
C TYR A 99 21.30 2.17 6.08
N LEU A 100 21.98 1.79 7.17
CA LEU A 100 22.62 2.73 8.10
C LEU A 100 23.82 3.47 7.47
N ASN A 101 24.43 2.91 6.41
CA ASN A 101 25.46 3.61 5.65
C ASN A 101 24.89 4.72 4.75
N LYS A 102 23.60 4.64 4.38
CA LYS A 102 22.96 5.52 3.41
C LYS A 102 21.97 6.49 4.05
N TYR A 103 21.40 6.14 5.20
CA TYR A 103 20.32 6.88 5.86
C TYR A 103 20.59 7.06 7.35
N ASP A 104 19.70 7.79 8.01
CA ASP A 104 19.76 8.05 9.44
C ASP A 104 19.57 6.77 10.27
N ASN A 105 20.12 6.81 11.48
CA ASN A 105 19.99 5.71 12.43
C ASN A 105 18.53 5.45 12.79
N ASP A 106 18.16 4.18 12.89
CA ASP A 106 16.80 3.74 13.20
C ASP A 106 16.84 2.59 14.20
N ASP A 107 16.08 2.72 15.28
CA ASP A 107 16.05 1.77 16.39
C ASP A 107 15.57 0.38 15.97
N ILE A 108 14.87 0.27 14.84
CA ILE A 108 14.44 -1.03 14.28
C ILE A 108 15.61 -1.99 14.04
N PHE A 109 16.80 -1.47 13.71
CA PHE A 109 17.97 -2.32 13.45
C PHE A 109 18.60 -2.86 14.74
N SER A 110 18.29 -2.28 15.90
CA SER A 110 18.76 -2.79 17.19
C SER A 110 18.11 -4.13 17.59
N VAL A 111 16.98 -4.47 16.97
CA VAL A 111 16.17 -5.66 17.27
C VAL A 111 16.96 -6.95 17.12
N ILE A 112 17.95 -6.99 16.23
CA ILE A 112 18.83 -8.15 16.01
C ILE A 112 19.70 -8.52 17.23
N GLY A 113 19.92 -7.57 18.15
CA GLY A 113 20.65 -7.79 19.38
C GLY A 113 19.83 -8.44 20.51
N TYR A 114 18.53 -8.62 20.32
CA TYR A 114 17.64 -9.21 21.33
C TYR A 114 17.56 -10.73 21.17
N SER A 115 17.65 -11.44 22.29
CA SER A 115 17.51 -12.91 22.32
C SER A 115 16.06 -13.38 22.27
N ASP A 116 15.10 -12.53 22.64
CA ASP A 116 13.66 -12.82 22.66
C ASP A 116 12.89 -11.74 21.89
N LEU A 117 12.26 -12.13 20.79
CA LEU A 117 11.46 -11.24 19.95
C LEU A 117 10.12 -10.83 20.61
N GLN A 118 9.76 -11.44 21.73
CA GLN A 118 8.60 -11.05 22.55
C GLN A 118 8.95 -9.98 23.60
N ASP A 119 10.20 -9.52 23.69
CA ASP A 119 10.59 -8.44 24.59
C ASP A 119 9.73 -7.19 24.33
N ILE A 120 9.15 -6.64 25.40
CA ILE A 120 8.21 -5.51 25.35
C ILE A 120 8.79 -4.28 24.63
N LYS A 121 10.11 -4.12 24.62
CA LYS A 121 10.79 -3.01 23.96
C LYS A 121 10.74 -3.11 22.43
N ILE A 122 10.69 -4.32 21.88
CA ILE A 122 10.80 -4.56 20.43
C ILE A 122 9.59 -5.27 19.83
N LYS A 123 8.70 -5.84 20.66
CA LYS A 123 7.52 -6.59 20.20
C LYS A 123 6.66 -5.79 19.21
N HIS A 124 6.59 -4.47 19.37
CA HIS A 124 5.81 -3.59 18.49
C HIS A 124 6.31 -3.58 17.03
N PHE A 125 7.59 -3.90 16.76
CA PHE A 125 8.10 -4.04 15.39
C PHE A 125 7.61 -5.31 14.69
N PHE A 126 7.05 -6.26 15.43
CA PHE A 126 6.57 -7.54 14.93
C PHE A 126 5.03 -7.64 14.93
N ASP A 127 4.34 -6.50 14.99
CA ASP A 127 2.87 -6.46 14.92
C ASP A 127 2.38 -7.11 13.61
N GLU A 128 1.41 -8.01 13.72
CA GLU A 128 0.81 -8.69 12.57
C GLU A 128 0.07 -7.70 11.66
N ASN A 129 -0.41 -6.57 12.21
CA ASN A 129 -1.05 -5.52 11.43
C ASN A 129 -0.05 -4.66 10.65
N ALA A 130 1.24 -4.67 11.02
CA ALA A 130 2.25 -3.83 10.37
C ALA A 130 2.38 -4.12 8.87
N SER A 131 2.26 -5.39 8.47
CA SER A 131 2.28 -5.79 7.05
C SER A 131 1.04 -5.27 6.29
N ILE A 132 -0.13 -5.23 6.94
CA ILE A 132 -1.35 -4.69 6.36
C ILE A 132 -1.20 -3.19 6.14
N ASP A 133 -0.85 -2.45 7.19
CA ASP A 133 -0.67 -0.99 7.15
C ASP A 133 0.40 -0.57 6.13
N LEU A 134 1.51 -1.31 6.08
CA LEU A 134 2.58 -1.09 5.10
C LEU A 134 2.07 -1.32 3.67
N SER A 135 1.31 -2.39 3.44
CA SER A 135 0.78 -2.71 2.11
C SER A 135 -0.21 -1.65 1.62
N GLU A 136 -1.06 -1.14 2.51
CA GLU A 136 -1.98 -0.04 2.21
C GLU A 136 -1.22 1.23 1.87
N LYS A 137 -0.25 1.62 2.71
CA LYS A 137 0.56 2.82 2.51
C LYS A 137 1.35 2.80 1.19
N ILE A 138 1.96 1.66 0.86
CA ILE A 138 2.70 1.50 -0.40
C ILE A 138 1.73 1.57 -1.59
N ASN A 139 0.60 0.88 -1.53
CA ASN A 139 -0.41 0.94 -2.58
C ASN A 139 -0.93 2.37 -2.82
N GLU A 140 -1.26 3.09 -1.75
CA GLU A 140 -1.74 4.47 -1.82
C GLU A 140 -0.70 5.41 -2.43
N SER A 141 0.57 5.25 -2.05
CA SER A 141 1.66 6.08 -2.56
C SER A 141 1.91 5.82 -4.05
N LEU A 142 1.94 4.54 -4.47
CA LEU A 142 2.06 4.17 -5.89
C LEU A 142 0.87 4.68 -6.71
N PHE A 143 -0.34 4.57 -6.17
CA PHE A 143 -1.54 5.13 -6.79
C PHE A 143 -1.45 6.66 -6.92
N GLU A 144 -1.02 7.36 -5.86
CA GLU A 144 -0.86 8.81 -5.87
C GLU A 144 0.14 9.26 -6.92
N ASN A 145 1.26 8.56 -7.07
CA ASN A 145 2.25 8.90 -8.07
C ASN A 145 1.73 8.71 -9.50
N LYS A 146 0.90 7.70 -9.73
CA LYS A 146 0.24 7.46 -11.03
C LYS A 146 -0.88 8.45 -11.31
N LYS A 147 -1.78 8.68 -10.36
CA LYS A 147 -3.05 9.43 -10.53
C LYS A 147 -2.98 10.89 -10.10
N LYS A 148 -1.88 11.30 -9.46
CA LYS A 148 -1.65 12.65 -8.90
C LYS A 148 -2.71 13.08 -7.87
N ARG A 149 -3.22 12.10 -7.12
CA ARG A 149 -4.14 12.29 -5.99
C ARG A 149 -4.06 11.10 -5.04
N ASN A 150 -4.24 11.37 -3.76
CA ASN A 150 -4.15 10.39 -2.68
C ASN A 150 -5.47 9.68 -2.32
N ALA A 151 -6.58 10.02 -2.99
CA ALA A 151 -7.89 9.50 -2.67
C ALA A 151 -8.66 9.09 -3.93
N SER A 152 -9.42 8.00 -3.84
CA SER A 152 -10.38 7.60 -4.88
C SER A 152 -11.49 8.66 -5.09
N LEU A 153 -12.12 8.66 -6.26
CA LEU A 153 -13.26 9.54 -6.55
C LEU A 153 -14.42 9.28 -5.57
N LEU A 154 -14.59 8.03 -5.12
CA LEU A 154 -15.60 7.68 -4.11
C LEU A 154 -15.32 8.37 -2.76
N MET A 155 -14.06 8.35 -2.32
CA MET A 155 -13.66 9.03 -1.08
C MET A 155 -13.82 10.54 -1.20
N ILE A 156 -13.42 11.12 -2.33
CA ILE A 156 -13.59 12.56 -2.61
C ILE A 156 -15.07 12.95 -2.56
N ALA A 157 -15.94 12.20 -3.25
CA ALA A 157 -17.39 12.43 -3.25
C ALA A 157 -17.97 12.34 -1.83
N TRP A 158 -17.55 11.34 -1.05
CA TRP A 158 -17.96 11.18 0.33
C TRP A 158 -17.52 12.34 1.23
N PHE A 159 -16.27 12.80 1.10
CA PHE A 159 -15.77 13.95 1.86
C PHE A 159 -16.53 15.24 1.51
N HIS A 160 -16.82 15.47 0.23
CA HIS A 160 -17.65 16.59 -0.19
C HIS A 160 -19.06 16.51 0.39
N TYR A 161 -19.70 15.34 0.34
CA TYR A 161 -21.01 15.12 0.94
C TYR A 161 -21.02 15.43 2.45
N LYS A 162 -20.06 14.87 3.20
CA LYS A 162 -19.92 15.14 4.63
C LYS A 162 -19.70 16.62 4.95
N SER A 163 -18.91 17.31 4.14
CA SER A 163 -18.65 18.75 4.30
C SER A 163 -19.94 19.57 4.11
N ILE A 164 -20.73 19.26 3.08
CA ILE A 164 -22.02 19.91 2.83
C ILE A 164 -23.00 19.62 3.96
N GLN A 165 -23.10 18.36 4.39
CA GLN A 165 -23.98 17.98 5.51
C GLN A 165 -23.63 18.75 6.78
N SER A 166 -22.33 18.84 7.12
CA SER A 166 -21.84 19.62 8.25
C SER A 166 -22.17 21.10 8.13
N PHE A 167 -22.11 21.68 6.92
CA PHE A 167 -22.50 23.07 6.67
C PHE A 167 -24.00 23.29 6.85
N LEU A 168 -24.85 22.39 6.34
CA LEU A 168 -26.31 22.51 6.36
C LEU A 168 -26.94 22.22 7.73
N HIS A 169 -26.31 21.36 8.54
CA HIS A 169 -26.81 20.95 9.86
C HIS A 169 -26.09 21.67 11.03
N LYS A 170 -25.66 22.92 10.80
CA LYS A 170 -25.22 23.83 11.87
C LYS A 170 -26.40 24.38 12.67
#